data_AF-A0A1E3PBT8-F1
#
_entry.id   AF-A0A1E3PBT8-F1
#
_cell.length_a   1.000
_cell.length_b   1.000
_cell.length_c   1.000
_cell.angle_alpha   90.00
_cell.angle_beta   90.00
_cell.angle_gamma   90.00
#
_symmetry.space_group_name_H-M   'P 1'
#
loop_
_entity.id
_entity.type
_entity.pdbx_description
1 polymer ?
#
loop_
_entity_poly.entity_id
_entity_poly.type
_entity_poly.pdbx_seq_one_letter_code
_entity_poly.pdbx_strand_id
1 'polypeptide(L)'
;KRPITAYAAYVSDYYKQYKPAGSAVDFAQEMAAKWRTLSDAAKQPFYEINKQDSERYHAEVDAYEKTLPPKRPSNSFILYLLDHRADFVKENPGASMVEVGKIAGAAWKKLSDAEKKPYQDAFAKAKAEYEAKHKSSD
;
A
#
# COMPACT_ATOMS: atom_id res chain seq x y z
N LYS A 1 -4.22 12.91 3.83
CA LYS A 1 -5.52 12.59 3.13
C LYS A 1 -5.18 11.95 1.79
N ARG A 2 -5.99 11.00 1.28
CA ARG A 2 -5.76 10.38 -0.05
C ARG A 2 -5.79 11.42 -1.17
N PRO A 3 -5.12 11.15 -2.31
CA PRO A 3 -5.12 12.09 -3.42
C PRO A 3 -6.50 12.19 -4.07
N ILE A 4 -6.88 13.40 -4.48
CA ILE A 4 -8.10 13.67 -5.23
C ILE A 4 -7.99 13.07 -6.62
N THR A 5 -9.03 12.35 -7.05
CA THR A 5 -9.07 11.82 -8.42
C THR A 5 -9.44 12.93 -9.41
N ALA A 6 -9.10 12.75 -10.69
CA ALA A 6 -9.48 13.69 -11.73
C ALA A 6 -11.00 13.91 -11.80
N TYR A 7 -11.77 12.82 -11.66
CA TYR A 7 -13.23 12.91 -11.58
C TYR A 7 -13.71 13.70 -10.35
N ALA A 8 -13.12 13.46 -9.17
CA ALA A 8 -13.50 14.22 -7.97
C ALA A 8 -13.13 15.71 -8.07
N ALA A 9 -12.00 16.04 -8.73
CA ALA A 9 -11.63 17.40 -9.03
C ALA A 9 -12.65 18.08 -9.98
N TYR A 10 -13.09 17.36 -11.02
CA TYR A 10 -14.15 17.80 -11.92
C TYR A 10 -15.48 18.05 -11.20
N VAL A 11 -15.95 17.10 -10.39
CA VAL A 11 -17.19 17.25 -9.62
C VAL A 11 -17.08 18.43 -8.64
N SER A 12 -15.92 18.62 -8.00
CA SER A 12 -15.69 19.75 -7.09
C SER A 12 -15.74 21.09 -7.82
N ASP A 13 -15.12 21.19 -8.99
CA ASP A 13 -15.16 22.39 -9.83
C ASP A 13 -16.59 22.71 -10.28
N TYR A 14 -17.32 21.70 -10.78
CA TYR A 14 -18.72 21.85 -11.16
C TYR A 14 -19.59 22.31 -9.98
N TYR A 15 -19.40 21.73 -8.80
CA TYR A 15 -20.14 22.10 -7.59
C TYR A 15 -19.89 23.55 -7.18
N LYS A 16 -18.64 24.05 -7.31
CA LYS A 16 -18.29 25.45 -7.03
C LYS A 16 -18.99 26.42 -7.98
N GLN A 17 -19.14 26.04 -9.24
CA GLN A 17 -19.72 26.90 -10.27
C GLN A 17 -21.25 26.91 -10.24
N TYR A 18 -21.88 25.74 -10.07
CA TYR A 18 -23.32 25.58 -10.35
C TYR A 18 -24.17 25.18 -9.14
N LYS A 19 -23.58 24.90 -7.96
CA LYS A 19 -24.25 24.48 -6.71
C LYS A 19 -25.58 23.73 -6.96
N PRO A 20 -25.54 22.44 -7.32
CA PRO A 20 -26.71 21.70 -7.77
C PRO A 20 -27.81 21.68 -6.71
N ALA A 21 -29.06 21.85 -7.14
CA ALA A 21 -30.25 21.65 -6.33
C ALA A 21 -30.81 20.24 -6.57
N GLY A 22 -31.35 19.60 -5.53
CA GLY A 22 -32.04 18.31 -5.64
C GLY A 22 -31.23 17.11 -5.15
N SER A 23 -31.55 15.93 -5.69
CA SER A 23 -31.02 14.64 -5.23
C SER A 23 -29.52 14.51 -5.49
N ALA A 24 -28.76 14.17 -4.45
CA ALA A 24 -27.32 13.90 -4.56
C ALA A 24 -27.02 12.70 -5.47
N VAL A 25 -27.93 11.72 -5.56
CA VAL A 25 -27.77 10.55 -6.42
C VAL A 25 -27.90 10.95 -7.89
N ASP A 26 -28.92 11.73 -8.23
CA ASP A 26 -29.18 12.18 -9.61
C ASP A 26 -28.03 13.07 -10.10
N PHE A 27 -27.56 13.98 -9.23
CA PHE A 27 -26.39 14.80 -9.48
C PHE A 27 -25.14 13.96 -9.76
N ALA A 28 -24.87 12.95 -8.94
CA ALA A 28 -23.71 12.07 -9.14
C ALA A 28 -23.79 11.28 -10.46
N GLN A 29 -24.99 10.81 -10.84
CA GLN A 29 -25.22 10.13 -12.11
C GLN A 29 -25.01 11.08 -13.31
N GLU A 30 -25.53 12.30 -13.23
CA GLU A 30 -25.36 13.34 -14.24
C GLU A 30 -23.88 13.68 -14.44
N MET A 31 -23.14 13.92 -13.36
CA MET A 31 -21.71 14.24 -13.45
C MET A 31 -20.90 13.08 -14.03
N ALA A 32 -21.26 11.84 -13.66
CA ALA A 32 -20.61 10.67 -14.21
C ALA A 32 -20.91 10.51 -15.71
N ALA A 33 -22.12 10.84 -16.16
CA ALA A 33 -22.47 10.85 -17.58
C ALA A 33 -21.69 11.93 -18.33
N LYS A 34 -21.67 13.17 -17.83
CA LYS A 34 -20.91 14.28 -18.42
C LYS A 34 -19.42 13.99 -18.49
N TRP A 35 -18.81 13.47 -17.42
CA TRP A 35 -17.40 13.11 -17.42
C TRP A 35 -17.06 12.09 -18.52
N ARG A 36 -17.94 11.13 -18.80
CA ARG A 36 -17.70 10.14 -19.87
C ARG A 36 -17.72 10.74 -21.27
N THR A 37 -18.50 11.82 -21.50
CA THR A 37 -18.60 12.47 -22.81
C THR A 37 -17.57 13.58 -23.04
N LEU A 38 -16.88 14.04 -22.00
CA LEU A 38 -15.77 15.00 -22.15
C LEU A 38 -14.62 14.40 -22.96
N SER A 39 -14.03 15.23 -23.83
CA SER A 39 -12.81 14.90 -24.55
C SER A 39 -11.61 14.80 -23.59
N ASP A 40 -10.56 14.11 -24.02
CA ASP A 40 -9.33 14.02 -23.22
C ASP A 40 -8.71 15.39 -22.96
N ALA A 41 -8.77 16.30 -23.94
CA ALA A 41 -8.33 17.69 -23.78
C ALA A 41 -9.11 18.43 -22.68
N ALA A 42 -10.43 18.20 -22.59
CA ALA A 42 -11.26 18.80 -21.53
C ALA A 42 -11.01 18.15 -20.15
N LYS A 43 -10.59 16.88 -20.12
CA LYS A 43 -10.23 16.17 -18.88
C LYS A 43 -8.80 16.49 -18.41
N GLN A 44 -7.92 16.90 -19.31
CA GLN A 44 -6.50 17.18 -19.03
C GLN A 44 -6.24 18.01 -17.78
N PRO A 45 -6.89 19.18 -17.54
CA PRO A 45 -6.63 19.95 -16.32
C PRO A 45 -6.91 19.17 -15.04
N PHE A 46 -7.91 18.29 -15.04
CA PHE A 46 -8.24 17.48 -13.87
C PHE A 46 -7.28 16.31 -13.67
N TYR A 47 -6.71 15.76 -14.76
CA TYR A 47 -5.61 14.81 -14.67
C TYR A 47 -4.36 15.43 -14.08
N GLU A 48 -4.02 16.67 -14.45
CA GLU A 48 -2.89 17.39 -13.84
C GLU A 48 -3.12 17.68 -12.35
N ILE A 49 -4.34 18.06 -11.97
CA ILE A 49 -4.70 18.22 -10.54
C ILE A 49 -4.50 16.90 -9.78
N ASN A 50 -4.98 15.77 -10.34
CA ASN A 50 -4.79 14.46 -9.70
C ASN A 50 -3.31 14.08 -9.60
N LYS A 51 -2.51 14.37 -10.65
CA LYS A 51 -1.07 14.10 -10.65
C LYS A 51 -0.37 14.90 -9.55
N GLN A 52 -0.57 16.21 -9.51
CA GLN A 52 0.03 17.09 -8.50
C GLN A 52 -0.40 16.71 -7.08
N ASP A 53 -1.68 16.39 -6.88
CA ASP A 53 -2.17 15.98 -5.56
C ASP A 53 -1.67 14.59 -5.16
N SER A 54 -1.42 13.71 -6.13
CA SER A 54 -0.75 12.44 -5.90
C SER A 54 0.70 12.66 -5.49
N GLU A 55 1.45 13.52 -6.17
CA GLU A 55 2.83 13.87 -5.81
C GLU A 55 2.90 14.46 -4.39
N ARG A 56 2.01 15.42 -4.07
CA ARG A 56 1.85 15.95 -2.70
C ARG A 56 1.60 14.83 -1.69
N TYR A 57 0.65 13.93 -1.97
CA TYR A 57 0.31 12.83 -1.07
C TYR A 57 1.50 11.91 -0.80
N HIS A 58 2.25 11.51 -1.83
CA HIS A 58 3.42 10.66 -1.64
C HIS A 58 4.51 11.38 -0.84
N ALA A 59 4.78 12.66 -1.13
CA ALA A 59 5.74 13.44 -0.37
C ALA A 59 5.34 13.59 1.12
N GLU A 60 4.06 13.82 1.41
CA GLU A 60 3.55 13.86 2.77
C GLU A 60 3.64 12.51 3.48
N VAL A 61 3.32 11.41 2.80
CA VAL A 61 3.45 10.05 3.35
C VAL A 61 4.91 9.75 3.66
N ASP A 62 5.82 10.01 2.74
CA ASP A 62 7.26 9.81 2.94
C ASP A 62 7.80 10.65 4.09
N ALA A 63 7.36 11.90 4.21
CA ALA A 63 7.71 12.77 5.32
C ALA A 63 7.15 12.23 6.65
N TYR A 64 5.89 11.76 6.67
CA TYR A 64 5.27 11.18 7.84
C TYR A 64 5.93 9.87 8.26
N GLU A 65 6.23 8.96 7.32
CA GLU A 65 6.90 7.69 7.59
C GLU A 65 8.27 7.90 8.26
N LYS A 66 9.00 8.96 7.91
CA LYS A 66 10.27 9.34 8.57
C LYS A 66 10.10 9.81 10.02
N THR A 67 8.90 10.25 10.40
CA THR A 67 8.59 10.62 11.80
C THR A 67 8.18 9.42 12.65
N LEU A 68 7.84 8.28 12.03
CA LEU A 68 7.44 7.09 12.75
C LEU A 68 8.65 6.42 13.39
N PRO A 69 8.45 5.70 14.51
CA PRO A 69 9.48 4.82 15.03
C PRO A 69 9.98 3.86 13.95
N PRO A 70 11.28 3.54 13.93
CA PRO A 70 11.86 2.59 12.99
C PRO A 70 11.06 1.27 12.95
N LYS A 71 10.92 0.68 11.75
CA LYS A 71 10.24 -0.61 11.61
C LYS A 71 11.08 -1.71 12.26
N ARG A 72 10.46 -2.54 13.09
CA ARG A 72 11.12 -3.70 13.70
C ARG A 72 11.59 -4.69 12.62
N PRO A 73 12.69 -5.43 12.85
CA PRO A 73 13.16 -6.42 11.90
C PRO A 73 12.14 -7.56 11.74
N SER A 74 12.05 -8.08 10.52
CA SER A 74 11.28 -9.28 10.20
C SER A 74 11.73 -10.47 11.06
N ASN A 75 10.78 -11.23 11.60
CA ASN A 75 11.10 -12.44 12.35
C ASN A 75 11.59 -13.58 11.44
N SER A 76 12.13 -14.64 12.04
CA SER A 76 12.71 -15.78 11.31
C SER A 76 11.75 -16.44 10.31
N PHE A 77 10.46 -16.57 10.65
CA PHE A 77 9.47 -17.10 9.71
C PHE A 77 9.24 -16.16 8.53
N ILE A 78 9.18 -14.85 8.74
CA ILE A 78 9.01 -13.88 7.65
C ILE A 78 10.24 -13.86 6.74
N LEU A 79 11.45 -13.97 7.29
CA LEU A 79 12.67 -14.11 6.48
C LEU A 79 12.61 -15.36 5.59
N TYR A 80 12.25 -16.51 6.16
CA TYR A 80 12.01 -17.73 5.39
C TYR A 80 10.93 -17.55 4.32
N LEU A 81 9.79 -16.94 4.67
CA LEU A 81 8.71 -16.73 3.72
C LEU A 81 9.18 -15.83 2.57
N LEU A 82 9.96 -14.78 2.81
CA LEU A 82 10.46 -13.89 1.76
C LEU A 82 11.37 -14.63 0.77
N ASP A 83 12.26 -15.49 1.27
CA ASP A 83 13.20 -16.25 0.44
C ASP A 83 12.49 -17.30 -0.43
N HIS A 84 11.41 -17.91 0.08
CA HIS A 84 10.71 -19.02 -0.59
C HIS A 84 9.36 -18.62 -1.21
N ARG A 85 8.94 -17.35 -1.09
CA ARG A 85 7.60 -16.91 -1.56
C ARG A 85 7.40 -17.19 -3.03
N ALA A 86 8.42 -16.95 -3.85
CA ALA A 86 8.35 -17.16 -5.29
C ALA A 86 8.11 -18.65 -5.62
N ASP A 87 8.77 -19.55 -4.90
CA ASP A 87 8.62 -20.99 -5.07
C ASP A 87 7.23 -21.45 -4.63
N PHE A 88 6.74 -20.99 -3.47
CA PHE A 88 5.37 -21.30 -3.04
C PHE A 88 4.30 -20.80 -4.02
N VAL A 89 4.48 -19.62 -4.62
CA VAL A 89 3.57 -19.12 -5.66
C VAL A 89 3.65 -19.97 -6.93
N LYS A 90 4.86 -20.37 -7.33
CA LYS A 90 5.09 -21.19 -8.53
C LYS A 90 4.52 -22.60 -8.39
N GLU A 91 4.66 -23.21 -7.21
CA GLU A 91 4.14 -24.55 -6.90
C GLU A 91 2.62 -24.55 -6.69
N ASN A 92 2.02 -23.38 -6.39
CA ASN A 92 0.60 -23.24 -6.13
C ASN A 92 -0.02 -22.16 -7.04
N PRO A 93 -0.03 -22.38 -8.38
CA PRO A 93 -0.60 -21.41 -9.31
C PRO A 93 -2.08 -21.21 -9.01
N GLY A 94 -2.52 -19.94 -8.93
CA GLY A 94 -3.90 -19.58 -8.60
C GLY A 94 -4.18 -19.45 -7.09
N ALA A 95 -3.26 -19.85 -6.21
CA ALA A 95 -3.38 -19.58 -4.79
C ALA A 95 -3.24 -18.07 -4.51
N SER A 96 -4.12 -17.56 -3.66
CA SER A 96 -4.04 -16.19 -3.15
C SER A 96 -2.82 -16.01 -2.24
N MET A 97 -2.41 -14.76 -2.02
CA MET A 97 -1.31 -14.44 -1.11
C MET A 97 -1.54 -14.98 0.32
N VAL A 98 -2.79 -15.02 0.76
CA VAL A 98 -3.18 -15.55 2.08
C VAL A 98 -2.98 -17.07 2.13
N GLU A 99 -3.34 -17.78 1.06
CA GLU A 99 -3.15 -19.23 0.97
C GLU A 99 -1.66 -19.59 0.89
N VAL A 100 -0.87 -18.86 0.10
CA VAL A 100 0.59 -19.00 0.05
C VAL A 100 1.20 -18.82 1.45
N GLY A 101 0.77 -17.81 2.21
CA GLY A 101 1.23 -17.61 3.58
C GLY A 101 0.90 -18.78 4.53
N LYS A 102 -0.29 -19.39 4.37
CA LYS A 102 -0.69 -20.58 5.14
C LYS A 102 0.16 -21.80 4.77
N ILE A 103 0.42 -22.01 3.49
CA ILE A 103 1.26 -23.11 2.98
C ILE A 103 2.69 -22.95 3.51
N ALA A 104 3.27 -21.75 3.38
CA ALA A 104 4.59 -21.45 3.91
C ALA A 104 4.67 -21.65 5.43
N GLY A 105 3.62 -21.25 6.17
CA GLY A 105 3.54 -21.48 7.61
C GLY A 105 3.50 -22.97 7.99
N ALA A 106 2.81 -23.79 7.20
CA ALA A 106 2.81 -25.24 7.38
C ALA A 106 4.17 -25.87 7.03
N ALA A 107 4.82 -25.41 5.96
CA ALA A 107 6.17 -25.84 5.57
C ALA A 107 7.20 -25.48 6.67
N TRP A 108 7.18 -24.23 7.15
CA TRP A 108 8.04 -23.77 8.23
C TRP A 108 7.95 -24.64 9.49
N LYS A 109 6.73 -25.06 9.89
CA LYS A 109 6.55 -25.93 11.06
C LYS A 109 7.22 -27.29 10.89
N LYS A 110 7.29 -27.81 9.66
CA LYS A 110 7.90 -29.11 9.33
C LYS A 110 9.42 -29.05 9.22
N LEU A 111 10.02 -27.87 9.05
CA LEU A 111 11.47 -27.73 9.00
C LEU A 111 12.11 -28.14 10.33
N SER A 112 13.27 -28.76 10.25
CA SER A 112 14.14 -29.05 11.38
C SER A 112 14.72 -27.78 12.00
N ASP A 113 15.24 -27.90 13.22
CA ASP A 113 15.91 -26.78 13.88
C ASP A 113 17.16 -26.32 13.11
N ALA A 114 17.86 -27.25 12.46
CA ALA A 114 19.01 -26.94 11.61
C ALA A 114 18.62 -26.09 10.38
N GLU A 115 17.48 -26.37 9.76
CA GLU A 115 16.96 -25.60 8.62
C GLU A 115 16.39 -24.24 9.05
N LYS A 116 15.84 -24.16 10.27
CA LYS A 116 15.35 -22.89 10.85
C LYS A 116 16.49 -22.00 11.36
N LYS A 117 17.62 -22.60 11.75
CA LYS A 117 18.73 -21.92 12.42
C LYS A 117 19.27 -20.71 11.65
N PRO A 118 19.51 -20.75 10.32
CA PRO A 118 19.98 -19.58 9.58
C PRO A 118 19.04 -18.37 9.72
N TYR A 119 17.73 -18.59 9.66
CA TYR A 119 16.73 -17.53 9.79
C TYR A 119 16.58 -17.04 11.25
N GLN A 120 16.72 -17.94 12.21
CA GLN A 120 16.72 -17.59 13.64
C GLN A 120 17.95 -16.75 14.00
N ASP A 121 19.14 -17.13 13.53
CA ASP A 121 20.38 -16.39 13.73
C ASP A 121 20.33 -15.03 13.03
N ALA A 122 19.81 -14.97 11.79
CA ALA A 122 19.61 -13.72 11.05
C ALA A 122 18.65 -12.77 11.79
N PHE A 123 17.52 -13.29 12.29
CA PHE A 123 16.60 -12.49 13.11
C PHE A 123 17.25 -12.02 14.42
N ALA A 124 17.97 -12.89 15.13
CA ALA A 124 18.65 -12.54 16.37
C ALA A 124 19.67 -11.41 16.16
N LYS A 125 20.47 -11.50 15.09
CA LYS A 125 21.40 -10.45 14.68
C LYS A 125 20.68 -9.14 14.35
N ALA A 126 19.67 -9.18 13.50
CA ALA A 126 18.91 -7.99 13.10
C ALA A 126 18.19 -7.33 14.29
N LYS A 127 17.66 -8.15 15.22
CA LYS A 127 17.06 -7.69 16.47
C LYS A 127 18.09 -6.99 17.36
N ALA A 128 19.27 -7.59 17.56
CA ALA A 128 20.33 -6.98 18.36
C ALA A 128 20.81 -5.66 17.75
N GLU A 129 20.98 -5.59 16.43
CA GLU A 129 21.34 -4.34 15.74
C GLU A 129 20.26 -3.27 15.86
N TYR A 130 19.00 -3.65 15.73
CA TYR A 130 17.85 -2.74 15.90
C TYR A 130 17.79 -2.20 17.33
N GLU A 131 17.92 -3.09 18.33
CA GLU A 131 17.94 -2.70 19.75
C GLU A 131 19.15 -1.83 20.09
N ALA A 132 20.32 -2.08 19.50
CA ALA A 132 21.50 -1.25 19.72
C ALA A 132 21.35 0.16 19.10
N LYS A 133 20.78 0.26 17.89
CA LYS A 133 20.55 1.55 17.19
C LYS A 133 19.40 2.37 17.79
N HIS A 134 18.47 1.72 18.48
CA HIS A 134 17.23 2.34 18.96
C HIS A 134 17.00 2.15 20.46
N LYS A 135 18.03 1.73 21.21
CA LYS A 135 18.03 1.81 22.67
C LYS A 135 17.97 3.28 23.06
N SER A 136 16.85 3.68 23.65
CA SER A 136 16.80 4.86 24.50
C SER A 136 17.86 4.68 25.58
N SER A 137 18.76 5.66 25.75
CA SER A 137 19.45 5.85 27.01
C SER A 137 18.40 6.26 28.03
N ASP A 138 17.77 5.27 28.67
CA ASP A 138 17.22 5.42 30.02
C ASP A 138 18.32 5.12 31.04
#